data_AF-A0A6G9YXG2-F1
#
_entry.id   AF-A0A6G9YXG2-F1
#
_cell.length_a   1.000
_cell.length_b   1.000
_cell.length_c   1.000
_cell.angle_alpha   90.00
_cell.angle_beta   90.00
_cell.angle_gamma   90.00
#
_symmetry.space_group_name_H-M   'P 1'
#
loop_
_entity.id
_entity.type
_entity.pdbx_description
1 polymer ?
#
loop_
_entity_poly.entity_id
_entity_poly.type
_entity_poly.pdbx_seq_one_letter_code
_entity_poly.pdbx_strand_id
1 'polypeptide(L)'
;MSDPDDTVRYARLRDTAIRVLDALGTAEADPETLRNALVDLHLTVDDSPAVTPFPHAPQDPARHLRSRLKYEGDAATPVPLEEEATDLNRQLAADRGERGVRLTELQGMIIGNLLQELAARVRPGAAFGPSRHGESLAETATDLSWRLLDQTFVGRG
;
A
#
# COMPACT_ATOMS: atom_id res chain seq x y z
N MET A 1 15.26 -25.73 19.34
CA MET A 1 16.38 -24.90 19.87
C MET A 1 16.22 -23.58 19.18
N SER A 2 15.70 -22.55 19.86
CA SER A 2 15.60 -21.20 19.28
C SER A 2 17.00 -20.65 19.07
N ASP A 3 17.19 -19.94 17.95
CA ASP A 3 18.45 -19.31 17.62
C ASP A 3 18.75 -18.23 18.69
N PRO A 4 19.98 -18.13 19.24
CA PRO A 4 20.34 -17.01 20.12
C PRO A 4 20.01 -15.63 19.51
N ASP A 5 19.98 -15.51 18.18
CA ASP A 5 19.60 -14.28 17.47
C ASP A 5 18.10 -13.96 17.61
N ASP A 6 17.23 -14.97 17.64
CA ASP A 6 15.78 -14.81 17.85
C ASP A 6 15.47 -14.22 19.23
N THR A 7 16.27 -14.59 20.24
CA THR A 7 16.07 -14.14 21.63
C THR A 7 16.43 -12.66 21.78
N VAL A 8 17.50 -12.23 21.11
CA VAL A 8 17.93 -10.82 21.08
C VAL A 8 16.93 -9.97 20.27
N ARG A 9 16.45 -10.48 19.14
CA ARG A 9 15.43 -9.82 18.32
C ARG A 9 14.11 -9.65 19.08
N TYR A 10 13.66 -10.70 19.76
CA TYR A 10 12.45 -10.66 20.57
C TYR A 10 12.56 -9.67 21.73
N ALA A 11 13.71 -9.62 22.40
CA ALA A 11 13.97 -8.64 23.47
C ALA A 11 13.90 -7.19 22.94
N ARG A 12 14.53 -6.91 21.79
CA ARG A 12 14.49 -5.57 21.17
C ARG A 12 13.07 -5.16 20.75
N LEU A 13 12.32 -6.09 20.15
CA LEU A 13 10.94 -5.84 19.74
C LEU A 13 10.04 -5.58 20.95
N ARG A 14 10.24 -6.33 22.04
CA ARG A 14 9.53 -6.10 23.29
C ARG A 14 9.83 -4.72 23.87
N ASP A 15 11.08 -4.30 23.88
CA ASP A 15 11.49 -3.01 24.44
C ASP A 15 11.00 -1.81 23.62
N THR A 16 10.89 -1.93 22.30
CA THR A 16 10.28 -0.88 21.46
C THR A 16 8.76 -0.86 21.59
N ALA A 17 8.11 -2.01 21.71
CA ALA A 17 6.67 -2.08 21.96
C ALA A 17 6.29 -1.45 23.31
N ILE A 18 7.09 -1.67 24.37
CA ILE A 18 6.88 -1.03 25.68
C ILE A 18 6.96 0.50 25.57
N ARG A 19 7.95 1.03 24.85
CA ARG A 19 8.11 2.48 24.63
C ARG A 19 6.92 3.10 23.89
N VAL A 20 6.31 2.40 22.95
CA VAL A 20 5.07 2.85 22.29
C VAL A 20 3.92 2.91 23.29
N LEU A 21 3.78 1.89 24.16
CA LEU A 21 2.74 1.86 25.18
C LEU A 21 2.91 3.00 26.21
N ASP A 22 4.14 3.30 26.60
CA ASP A 22 4.43 4.43 27.49
C ASP A 22 4.12 5.78 26.82
N ALA A 23 4.50 5.93 25.55
CA ALA A 23 4.24 7.14 24.77
C ALA A 23 2.74 7.37 24.48
N LEU A 24 1.94 6.30 24.38
CA LEU A 24 0.49 6.41 24.25
C LEU A 24 -0.15 7.08 25.47
N GLY A 25 0.40 6.86 26.67
CA GLY A 25 -0.07 7.50 27.91
C GLY A 25 0.12 9.02 27.93
N THR A 26 1.03 9.56 27.10
CA THR A 26 1.34 10.99 27.03
C THR A 26 1.04 11.62 25.66
N ALA A 27 0.46 10.86 24.73
CA ALA A 27 0.34 11.24 23.32
C ALA A 27 -0.49 12.52 23.08
N GLU A 28 -1.44 12.82 23.96
CA GLU A 28 -2.25 14.05 23.86
C GLU A 28 -1.45 15.31 24.22
N ALA A 29 -0.45 15.17 25.11
CA ALA A 29 0.44 16.25 25.50
C ALA A 29 1.68 16.36 24.60
N ASP A 30 2.15 15.23 24.05
CA ASP A 30 3.31 15.18 23.17
C ASP A 30 3.15 14.13 22.05
N PRO A 31 2.53 14.53 20.92
CA PRO A 31 2.34 13.66 19.76
C PRO A 31 3.65 13.24 19.07
N GLU A 32 4.72 14.04 19.18
CA GLU A 32 6.01 13.71 18.56
C GLU A 32 6.70 12.55 19.28
N THR A 33 6.54 12.44 20.60
CA THR A 33 7.04 11.28 21.36
C THR A 33 6.38 9.98 20.92
N LEU A 34 5.06 9.97 20.70
CA LEU A 34 4.36 8.81 20.14
C LEU A 34 4.84 8.49 18.71
N ARG A 35 5.00 9.53 17.88
CA ARG A 35 5.48 9.36 16.49
C ARG A 35 6.86 8.71 16.46
N ASN A 36 7.79 9.18 17.28
CA ASN A 36 9.16 8.65 17.35
C ASN A 36 9.17 7.19 17.84
N ALA A 37 8.37 6.86 18.86
CA ALA A 37 8.25 5.50 19.36
C ALA A 37 7.70 4.52 18.30
N LEU A 38 6.74 4.96 17.47
CA LEU A 38 6.20 4.16 16.37
C LEU A 38 7.22 3.94 15.24
N VAL A 39 8.06 4.93 14.94
CA VAL A 39 9.17 4.80 13.98
C VAL A 39 10.19 3.78 14.47
N ASP A 40 10.59 3.86 15.75
CA ASP A 40 11.53 2.91 16.36
C ASP A 40 11.01 1.46 16.32
N LEU A 41 9.72 1.27 16.59
CA LEU A 41 9.08 -0.04 16.49
C LEU A 41 9.10 -0.56 15.04
N HIS A 42 8.79 0.29 14.06
CA HIS A 42 8.80 -0.09 12.65
C HIS A 42 10.19 -0.53 12.18
N LEU A 43 11.23 0.24 12.52
CA LEU A 43 12.62 -0.10 12.18
C LEU A 43 13.08 -1.40 12.85
N THR A 44 12.59 -1.70 14.05
CA THR A 44 12.92 -2.95 14.77
C THR A 44 12.22 -4.17 14.17
N VAL A 45 11.02 -4.01 13.62
CA VAL A 45 10.28 -5.09 12.96
C VAL A 45 10.92 -5.47 11.62
N ASP A 46 11.36 -4.49 10.84
CA ASP A 46 11.92 -4.70 9.50
C ASP A 46 13.34 -5.27 9.48
N ASP A 47 14.04 -5.33 10.63
CA ASP A 47 15.39 -5.91 10.77
C ASP A 47 16.40 -5.45 9.70
N SER A 48 16.19 -4.23 9.18
CA SER A 48 16.99 -3.68 8.11
C SER A 48 18.15 -2.89 8.73
N PRO A 49 19.41 -3.11 8.31
CA PRO A 49 20.51 -2.23 8.71
C PRO A 49 20.09 -0.81 8.33
N ALA A 50 20.27 0.13 9.27
CA ALA A 50 19.86 1.53 9.13
C ALA A 50 20.11 2.01 7.71
N VAL A 51 19.05 1.98 6.89
CA VAL A 51 19.05 2.66 5.60
C VAL A 51 19.16 4.10 6.01
N THR A 52 20.27 4.73 5.62
CA THR A 52 20.46 6.17 5.72
C THR A 52 19.12 6.81 5.38
N PRO A 53 18.49 7.59 6.27
CA PRO A 53 17.19 8.15 5.99
C PRO A 53 17.38 9.04 4.77
N PHE A 54 17.02 8.51 3.59
CA PHE A 54 16.72 9.37 2.47
C PHE A 54 15.67 10.34 3.00
N PRO A 55 15.80 11.65 2.75
CA PRO A 55 14.81 12.61 3.16
C PRO A 55 13.57 12.37 2.28
N HIS A 56 12.85 11.29 2.56
CA HIS A 56 11.51 11.11 2.06
C HIS A 56 10.70 12.17 2.80
N ALA A 57 10.33 13.22 2.07
CA ALA A 57 9.21 14.05 2.49
C ALA A 57 8.08 13.11 2.95
N PRO A 58 7.39 13.40 4.06
CA PRO A 58 6.35 12.53 4.59
C PRO A 58 5.44 12.04 3.47
N GLN A 59 5.52 10.74 3.15
CA GLN A 59 4.68 10.15 2.12
C GLN A 59 3.27 10.08 2.68
N ASP A 60 2.41 11.01 2.25
CA ASP A 60 0.99 10.95 2.56
C ASP A 60 0.40 9.72 1.82
N PRO A 61 -0.01 8.66 2.55
CA PRO A 61 -0.59 7.47 1.93
C PRO A 61 -1.92 7.77 1.26
N ALA A 62 -2.57 8.89 1.61
CA ALA A 62 -3.76 9.36 0.91
C ALA A 62 -3.46 9.97 -0.46
N ARG A 63 -2.18 10.11 -0.84
CA ARG A 63 -1.72 10.74 -2.09
C ARG A 63 -0.74 9.87 -2.89
N HIS A 64 0.01 8.99 -2.24
CA HIS A 64 1.11 8.26 -2.88
C HIS A 64 1.05 6.76 -2.62
N LEU A 65 1.58 5.99 -3.56
CA LEU A 65 1.85 4.57 -3.36
C LEU A 65 3.06 4.37 -2.45
N ARG A 66 2.89 3.59 -1.38
CA ARG A 66 4.00 3.28 -0.45
C ARG A 66 5.05 2.35 -1.06
N SER A 67 4.65 1.49 -1.99
CA SER A 67 5.52 0.46 -2.58
C SER A 67 6.16 0.87 -3.90
N ARG A 68 5.85 2.07 -4.43
CA ARG A 68 6.29 2.48 -5.77
C ARG A 68 7.00 3.83 -5.72
N LEU A 69 8.21 3.83 -6.26
CA LEU A 69 9.06 5.00 -6.42
C LEU A 69 9.39 5.16 -7.91
N LYS A 70 9.48 6.41 -8.35
CA LYS A 70 10.01 6.78 -9.66
C LYS A 70 11.45 7.26 -9.47
N TYR A 71 12.34 6.83 -10.34
CA TYR A 71 13.76 7.18 -10.29
C TYR A 71 14.09 8.11 -11.46
N GLU A 72 14.54 9.32 -11.15
CA GLU A 72 15.06 10.28 -12.13
C GLU A 72 16.54 10.54 -11.79
N GLY A 73 17.43 9.83 -12.47
CA GLY A 73 18.83 9.72 -12.05
C GLY A 73 18.94 8.96 -10.72
N ASP A 74 19.59 9.58 -9.73
CA ASP A 74 19.72 9.02 -8.38
C ASP A 74 18.59 9.46 -7.43
N ALA A 75 17.64 10.28 -7.90
CA ALA A 75 16.54 10.77 -7.09
C ALA A 75 15.34 9.83 -7.14
N ALA A 76 14.87 9.38 -5.96
CA ALA A 76 13.66 8.59 -5.81
C ALA A 76 12.48 9.46 -5.36
N THR A 77 11.42 9.52 -6.16
CA THR A 77 10.20 10.27 -5.85
C THR A 77 9.00 9.33 -5.64
N PRO A 78 8.15 9.58 -4.62
CA PRO A 78 6.91 8.80 -4.43
C PRO A 78 5.99 8.96 -5.64
N VAL A 79 5.36 7.86 -6.09
CA VAL A 79 4.41 7.92 -7.20
C VAL A 79 3.02 8.35 -6.70
N PRO A 80 2.44 9.45 -7.22
CA PRO A 80 1.07 9.85 -6.92
C PRO A 80 0.04 8.83 -7.42
N LEU A 81 -1.08 8.69 -6.70
CA LEU A 81 -2.15 7.76 -7.07
C LEU A 81 -2.78 8.10 -8.43
N GLU A 82 -2.88 9.38 -8.78
CA GLU A 82 -3.41 9.83 -10.07
C GLU A 82 -2.44 9.58 -11.23
N GLU A 83 -1.13 9.70 -10.99
CA GLU A 83 -0.10 9.34 -11.98
C GLU A 83 -0.17 7.85 -12.26
N GLU A 84 -0.26 7.02 -11.21
CA GLU A 84 -0.45 5.57 -11.36
C GLU A 84 -1.71 5.24 -12.16
N ALA A 85 -2.86 5.85 -11.84
CA ALA A 85 -4.10 5.61 -12.56
C ALA A 85 -3.97 5.98 -14.05
N THR A 86 -3.29 7.08 -14.35
CA THR A 86 -3.03 7.51 -15.73
C THR A 86 -2.15 6.51 -16.47
N ASP A 87 -1.09 6.03 -15.83
CA ASP A 87 -0.16 5.07 -16.41
C ASP A 87 -0.81 3.71 -16.66
N LEU A 88 -1.63 3.22 -15.72
CA LEU A 88 -2.42 2.01 -15.88
C LEU A 88 -3.39 2.13 -17.06
N ASN A 89 -4.12 3.24 -17.16
CA ASN A 89 -5.03 3.47 -18.28
C ASN A 89 -4.31 3.53 -19.63
N ARG A 90 -3.11 4.12 -19.67
CA ARG A 90 -2.27 4.12 -20.88
C ARG A 90 -1.86 2.71 -21.29
N GLN A 91 -1.42 1.89 -20.32
CA GLN A 91 -1.05 0.50 -20.56
C GLN A 91 -2.25 -0.32 -21.06
N LEU A 92 -3.40 -0.23 -20.39
CA LEU A 92 -4.63 -0.91 -20.80
C LEU A 92 -5.11 -0.51 -22.20
N ALA A 93 -4.93 0.77 -22.56
CA ALA A 93 -5.26 1.25 -23.90
C ALA A 93 -4.31 0.71 -24.98
N ALA A 94 -3.03 0.51 -24.64
CA ALA A 94 -2.02 -0.06 -25.53
C ALA A 94 -2.17 -1.59 -25.68
N ASP A 95 -2.62 -2.30 -24.65
CA ASP A 95 -2.60 -3.77 -24.58
C ASP A 95 -3.79 -4.48 -25.25
N ARG A 96 -4.49 -3.82 -26.17
CA ARG A 96 -5.76 -4.31 -26.76
C ARG A 96 -5.65 -5.54 -27.68
N GLY A 97 -4.58 -6.33 -27.69
CA GLY A 97 -4.45 -7.38 -28.72
C GLY A 97 -3.60 -8.63 -28.50
N GLU A 98 -2.48 -8.62 -27.77
CA GLU A 98 -1.46 -9.67 -28.03
C GLU A 98 -0.93 -10.45 -26.81
N ARG A 99 -1.23 -10.04 -25.57
CA ARG A 99 -0.71 -10.72 -24.36
C ARG A 99 -1.77 -11.00 -23.30
N GLY A 100 -2.86 -11.63 -23.72
CA GLY A 100 -3.92 -12.04 -22.80
C GLY A 100 -3.44 -13.11 -21.81
N VAL A 101 -3.42 -12.77 -20.53
CA VAL A 101 -3.29 -13.77 -19.45
C VAL A 101 -4.60 -14.55 -19.38
N ARG A 102 -4.55 -15.88 -19.51
CA ARG A 102 -5.73 -16.74 -19.31
C ARG A 102 -5.96 -16.92 -17.82
N LEU A 103 -7.06 -16.35 -17.33
CA LEU A 103 -7.52 -16.55 -15.96
C LEU A 103 -8.58 -17.66 -15.94
N THR A 104 -8.57 -18.48 -14.89
CA THR A 104 -9.70 -19.36 -14.60
C THR A 104 -10.88 -18.54 -14.04
N GLU A 105 -12.10 -19.10 -14.08
CA GLU A 105 -13.30 -18.46 -13.52
C GLU A 105 -13.10 -18.05 -12.06
N LEU A 106 -12.57 -18.95 -11.23
CA LEU A 106 -12.28 -18.68 -9.83
C LEU A 106 -11.25 -17.55 -9.65
N GLN A 107 -10.19 -17.53 -10.47
CA GLN A 107 -9.19 -16.47 -10.43
C GLN A 107 -9.79 -15.12 -10.83
N GLY A 108 -10.60 -15.09 -11.89
CA GLY A 108 -11.31 -13.88 -12.33
C GLY A 108 -12.22 -13.31 -11.24
N MET A 109 -12.98 -14.17 -10.55
CA MET A 109 -13.83 -13.76 -9.43
C MET A 109 -13.02 -13.19 -8.26
N ILE A 110 -11.94 -13.88 -7.85
CA ILE A 110 -11.08 -13.42 -6.74
C ILE A 110 -10.48 -12.06 -7.09
N ILE A 111 -9.88 -11.91 -8.26
CA ILE A 111 -9.25 -10.66 -8.70
C ILE A 111 -10.31 -9.55 -8.81
N GLY A 112 -11.48 -9.85 -9.39
CA GLY A 112 -12.59 -8.92 -9.51
C GLY A 112 -13.03 -8.37 -8.15
N ASN A 113 -13.21 -9.22 -7.15
CA ASN A 113 -13.59 -8.80 -5.80
C ASN A 113 -12.49 -7.99 -5.11
N LEU A 114 -11.22 -8.40 -5.25
CA LEU A 114 -10.09 -7.65 -4.70
C LEU A 114 -9.99 -6.23 -5.30
N LEU A 115 -10.32 -6.07 -6.58
CA LEU A 115 -10.37 -4.76 -7.23
C LEU A 115 -11.52 -3.88 -6.69
N GLN A 116 -12.68 -4.45 -6.35
CA GLN A 116 -13.76 -3.70 -5.70
C GLN A 116 -13.36 -3.25 -4.29
N GLU A 117 -12.74 -4.14 -3.54
CA GLU A 117 -12.21 -3.84 -2.21
C GLU A 117 -11.16 -2.73 -2.27
N LEU A 118 -10.26 -2.77 -3.25
CA LEU A 118 -9.30 -1.70 -3.50
C LEU A 118 -10.02 -0.37 -3.81
N ALA A 119 -10.97 -0.38 -4.74
CA ALA A 119 -11.74 0.81 -5.10
C ALA A 119 -12.47 1.41 -3.90
N ALA A 120 -13.07 0.58 -3.05
CA ALA A 120 -13.75 1.02 -1.83
C ALA A 120 -12.78 1.65 -0.81
N ARG A 121 -11.55 1.12 -0.71
CA ARG A 121 -10.54 1.62 0.23
C ARG A 121 -9.87 2.91 -0.19
N VAL A 122 -9.78 3.19 -1.50
CA VAL A 122 -9.12 4.40 -2.02
C VAL A 122 -10.11 5.51 -2.39
N ARG A 123 -11.42 5.24 -2.37
CA ARG A 123 -12.45 6.29 -2.47
C ARG A 123 -12.48 7.18 -1.23
N PRO A 124 -12.91 8.45 -1.38
CA PRO A 124 -13.20 9.30 -0.23
C PRO A 124 -14.21 8.61 0.69
N GLY A 125 -13.89 8.53 1.99
CA GLY A 125 -14.75 7.84 2.96
C GLY A 125 -14.00 7.32 4.18
N ALA A 126 -14.59 6.32 4.82
CA ALA A 126 -14.14 5.82 6.13
C ALA A 126 -12.69 5.29 6.13
N ALA A 127 -12.19 4.76 5.01
CA ALA A 127 -10.85 4.19 4.92
C ALA A 127 -9.77 5.20 4.46
N PHE A 128 -10.14 6.18 3.64
CA PHE A 128 -9.19 7.09 2.97
C PHE A 128 -9.35 8.57 3.37
N GLY A 129 -10.28 8.85 4.29
CA GLY A 129 -10.63 10.21 4.69
C GLY A 129 -11.33 10.99 3.57
N PRO A 130 -11.39 12.33 3.66
CA PRO A 130 -12.05 13.18 2.67
C PRO A 130 -11.22 13.40 1.39
N SER A 131 -10.05 12.78 1.28
CA SER A 131 -9.14 12.92 0.13
C SER A 131 -9.80 12.40 -1.16
N ARG A 132 -9.64 13.15 -2.25
CA ARG A 132 -10.10 12.76 -3.60
C ARG A 132 -9.01 12.16 -4.48
N HIS A 133 -7.79 12.10 -3.98
CA HIS A 133 -6.63 11.69 -4.77
C HIS A 133 -6.71 10.22 -5.25
N GLY A 134 -7.48 9.38 -4.57
CA GLY A 134 -7.74 7.99 -4.98
C GLY A 134 -8.93 7.80 -5.92
N GLU A 135 -9.71 8.83 -6.28
CA GLU A 135 -10.94 8.68 -7.09
C GLU A 135 -10.66 8.05 -8.45
N SER A 136 -9.67 8.55 -9.19
CA SER A 136 -9.30 8.04 -10.52
C SER A 136 -8.81 6.58 -10.48
N LEU A 137 -8.05 6.22 -9.44
CA LEU A 137 -7.60 4.84 -9.23
C LEU A 137 -8.79 3.93 -8.86
N ALA A 138 -9.73 4.42 -8.05
CA ALA A 138 -10.94 3.68 -7.71
C ALA A 138 -11.82 3.41 -8.93
N GLU A 139 -11.99 4.39 -9.81
CA GLU A 139 -12.73 4.23 -11.06
C GLU A 139 -12.07 3.19 -11.96
N THR A 140 -10.75 3.30 -12.16
CA THR A 140 -9.99 2.33 -12.96
C THR A 140 -10.11 0.90 -12.39
N ALA A 141 -9.99 0.73 -11.07
CA ALA A 141 -10.15 -0.57 -10.41
C ALA A 141 -11.59 -1.10 -10.51
N THR A 142 -12.59 -0.22 -10.40
CA THR A 142 -14.01 -0.57 -10.55
C THR A 142 -14.28 -1.08 -11.97
N ASP A 143 -13.81 -0.36 -12.99
CA ASP A 143 -13.99 -0.75 -14.39
C ASP A 143 -13.34 -2.09 -14.72
N LEU A 144 -12.12 -2.33 -14.22
CA LEU A 144 -11.44 -3.61 -14.39
C LEU A 144 -12.18 -4.75 -13.68
N SER A 145 -12.68 -4.50 -12.47
CA SER A 145 -13.48 -5.48 -11.73
C SER A 145 -14.71 -5.92 -12.53
N TRP A 146 -15.48 -4.96 -13.06
CA TRP A 146 -16.67 -5.26 -13.86
C TRP A 146 -16.33 -6.09 -15.09
N ARG A 147 -15.27 -5.73 -15.82
CA ARG A 147 -14.84 -6.49 -17.01
C ARG A 147 -14.46 -7.92 -16.67
N LEU A 148 -13.72 -8.14 -15.57
CA LEU A 148 -13.32 -9.48 -15.15
C LEU A 148 -14.52 -10.31 -14.69
N LEU A 149 -15.41 -9.74 -13.88
CA LEU A 149 -16.59 -10.45 -13.40
C LEU A 149 -17.53 -10.81 -14.55
N ASP A 150 -17.78 -9.89 -15.49
CA ASP A 150 -18.61 -10.17 -16.67
C ASP A 150 -18.04 -11.34 -17.49
N GLN A 151 -16.72 -11.39 -17.69
CA GLN A 151 -16.06 -12.51 -18.37
C GLN A 151 -16.18 -13.84 -17.62
N THR A 152 -16.28 -13.83 -16.28
CA THR A 152 -16.48 -15.06 -15.49
C THR A 152 -17.91 -15.59 -15.57
N PHE A 153 -18.91 -14.74 -15.77
CA PHE A 153 -20.32 -15.16 -15.85
C PHE A 153 -20.78 -15.50 -17.28
N VAL A 154 -20.15 -14.92 -18.32
CA VAL A 154 -20.57 -15.08 -19.73
C VAL A 154 -19.99 -16.34 -20.41
N GLY A 155 -19.16 -17.14 -19.72
CA GLY A 155 -18.60 -18.41 -20.24
C GLY A 155 -19.59 -19.59 -20.37
N ARG A 156 -20.91 -19.37 -20.24
CA ARG A 156 -21.97 -20.38 -20.40
C ARG A 156 -22.92 -20.00 -21.54
N GLY A 157 -22.44 -20.10 -22.77
CA GLY A 157 -23.24 -19.98 -23.99
C GLY A 157 -22.71 -20.92 -25.05
#